data_AF-A0AAD9KVW5-F1
#
_entry.id   AF-A0AAD9KVW5-F1
#
_cell.length_a   1.000
_cell.length_b   1.000
_cell.length_c   1.000
_cell.angle_alpha   90.00
_cell.angle_beta   90.00
_cell.angle_gamma   90.00
#
_symmetry.space_group_name_H-M   'P 1'
#
loop_
_entity.id
_entity.type
_entity.pdbx_description
1 polymer ?
#
loop_
_entity_poly.entity_id
_entity_poly.type
_entity_poly.pdbx_seq_one_letter_code
_entity_poly.pdbx_strand_id
1 'polypeptide(L)'
;MTQPFACGTAFAVSVLDSLMSTTYFNDNALTLIRTLITGGATPELEQILAEGVGMRGGHTNAETNANRDRCRVAQLALFNGPFAQFGEGGTYGELFAFALRNFGILCIGLYRFRDRVTTSQRPSSKRYVITNPPDDFTLQPTDKVFCFCAASNVLLQQLQLAGAQNSHFGWSATRKHL
;
A
#
# COMPACT_ATOMS: atom_id res chain seq x y z
N MET A 1 -23.81 2.22 1.87
CA MET A 1 -22.54 2.09 1.10
C MET A 1 -22.51 0.74 0.40
N THR A 2 -22.00 0.66 -0.84
CA THR A 2 -22.04 -0.56 -1.65
C THR A 2 -20.85 -1.49 -1.35
N GLN A 3 -21.09 -2.80 -1.34
CA GLN A 3 -20.05 -3.81 -1.16
C GLN A 3 -18.85 -3.67 -2.12
N PRO A 4 -19.02 -3.45 -3.44
CA PRO A 4 -17.88 -3.36 -4.36
C PRO A 4 -16.93 -2.18 -4.07
N PHE A 5 -17.44 -1.10 -3.47
CA PHE A 5 -16.61 0.03 -3.04
C PHE A 5 -15.77 -0.33 -1.81
N ALA A 6 -16.38 -0.95 -0.80
CA ALA A 6 -15.69 -1.34 0.45
C ALA A 6 -14.61 -2.42 0.23
N CYS A 7 -14.75 -3.25 -0.81
CA CYS A 7 -13.75 -4.24 -1.19
C CYS A 7 -12.65 -3.69 -2.11
N GLY A 8 -12.72 -2.42 -2.53
CA GLY A 8 -11.77 -1.84 -3.50
C GLY A 8 -11.92 -2.39 -4.93
N THR A 9 -13.05 -3.01 -5.26
CA THR A 9 -13.32 -3.57 -6.60
C THR A 9 -13.98 -2.59 -7.56
N ALA A 10 -14.48 -1.45 -7.06
CA ALA A 10 -15.03 -0.37 -7.86
C ALA A 10 -14.54 0.98 -7.34
N PHE A 11 -14.15 1.87 -8.25
CA PHE A 11 -13.74 3.24 -7.95
C PHE A 11 -14.75 4.20 -8.59
N ALA A 12 -15.32 5.11 -7.79
CA ALA A 12 -16.34 6.05 -8.24
C ALA A 12 -15.74 7.44 -8.49
N VAL A 13 -16.11 8.06 -9.62
CA VAL A 13 -15.65 9.42 -9.98
C VAL A 13 -16.12 10.46 -8.96
N SER A 14 -17.26 10.23 -8.31
CA SER A 14 -17.79 11.11 -7.26
C SER A 14 -16.87 11.27 -6.04
N VAL A 15 -15.89 10.37 -5.85
CA VAL A 15 -14.86 10.54 -4.81
C VAL A 15 -13.92 11.70 -5.15
N LEU A 16 -13.71 11.98 -6.44
CA LEU A 16 -12.88 13.11 -6.89
C LEU A 16 -13.57 14.46 -6.62
N ASP A 17 -14.90 14.52 -6.66
CA ASP A 17 -15.65 15.73 -6.28
C ASP A 17 -15.47 16.04 -4.79
N SER A 18 -15.45 15.00 -3.95
CA SER A 18 -15.16 15.15 -2.51
C SER A 18 -13.71 15.60 -2.27
N LEU A 19 -12.79 15.17 -3.14
CA LEU A 19 -11.40 15.61 -3.11
C LEU A 19 -11.30 17.11 -3.43
N MET A 20 -12.02 17.63 -4.43
CA MET A 20 -12.07 19.07 -4.73
C MET A 20 -12.49 19.93 -3.53
N SER A 21 -13.45 19.45 -2.71
CA SER A 21 -13.80 20.15 -1.47
C SER A 21 -12.68 20.07 -0.43
N THR A 22 -11.97 18.94 -0.34
CA THR A 22 -10.85 18.77 0.60
C THR A 22 -9.68 19.70 0.24
N THR A 23 -9.40 19.86 -1.05
CA THR A 23 -8.33 20.76 -1.52
C THR A 23 -8.63 22.22 -1.24
N TYR A 24 -9.90 22.61 -1.27
CA TYR A 24 -10.30 23.97 -0.90
C TYR A 24 -9.93 24.31 0.55
N PHE A 25 -10.03 23.36 1.47
CA PHE A 25 -9.67 23.59 2.88
C PHE A 25 -8.19 23.37 3.18
N ASN A 26 -7.50 22.52 2.42
CA ASN A 26 -6.10 22.20 2.66
C ASN A 26 -5.36 21.88 1.36
N ASP A 27 -4.61 22.87 0.86
CA ASP A 27 -3.77 22.74 -0.34
C ASP A 27 -2.68 21.66 -0.19
N ASN A 28 -2.18 21.43 1.03
CA ASN A 28 -1.15 20.44 1.28
C ASN A 28 -1.69 18.99 1.13
N ALA A 29 -3.00 18.78 1.34
CA ALA A 29 -3.61 17.47 1.19
C ALA A 29 -3.56 16.98 -0.27
N LEU A 30 -3.78 17.89 -1.24
CA LEU A 30 -3.67 17.55 -2.65
C LEU A 30 -2.25 17.12 -3.02
N THR A 31 -1.27 17.90 -2.56
CA THR A 31 0.15 17.64 -2.83
C THR A 31 0.58 16.31 -2.23
N LEU A 32 0.12 15.98 -1.03
CA LEU A 32 0.35 14.68 -0.39
C LEU A 32 -0.25 13.54 -1.22
N ILE A 33 -1.52 13.63 -1.61
CA ILE A 33 -2.21 12.58 -2.39
C ILE A 33 -1.52 12.39 -3.74
N ARG A 34 -1.18 13.49 -4.42
CA ARG A 34 -0.45 13.45 -5.70
C ARG A 34 0.89 12.75 -5.52
N THR A 35 1.68 13.14 -4.53
CA THR A 35 2.99 12.55 -4.24
C THR A 35 2.85 11.05 -3.93
N LEU A 36 1.84 10.67 -3.16
CA LEU A 36 1.61 9.29 -2.76
C LEU A 36 1.18 8.38 -3.92
N ILE A 37 0.26 8.85 -4.76
CA ILE A 37 -0.33 8.04 -5.85
C ILE A 37 0.57 8.05 -7.09
N THR A 38 1.13 9.21 -7.46
CA THR A 38 1.98 9.35 -8.66
C THR A 38 3.44 9.00 -8.42
N GLY A 39 3.82 8.68 -7.17
CA GLY A 39 5.20 8.30 -6.82
C GLY A 39 6.16 9.50 -6.71
N GLY A 40 5.63 10.68 -6.45
CA GLY A 40 6.35 11.95 -6.40
C GLY A 40 6.64 12.52 -7.78
N ALA A 41 5.57 12.79 -8.54
CA ALA A 41 5.60 13.77 -9.61
C ALA A 41 6.03 15.11 -9.00
N THR A 42 7.30 15.45 -9.17
CA THR A 42 7.84 16.72 -8.71
C THR A 42 7.49 17.79 -9.75
N PRO A 43 7.32 19.06 -9.36
CA PRO A 43 6.99 20.13 -10.30
C PRO A 43 8.04 20.28 -11.41
N GLU A 44 9.29 19.92 -11.14
CA GLU A 44 10.36 19.90 -12.14
C GLU A 44 10.08 18.88 -13.25
N LEU A 45 9.53 17.72 -12.91
CA LEU A 45 9.14 16.71 -13.89
C LEU A 45 7.98 17.21 -14.77
N GLU A 46 7.03 17.91 -14.17
CA GLU A 46 5.91 18.52 -14.91
C GLU A 46 6.38 19.60 -15.88
N GLN A 47 7.38 20.40 -15.48
CA GLN A 47 7.99 21.38 -16.36
C GLN A 47 8.71 20.72 -17.55
N ILE A 48 9.50 19.67 -17.32
CA ILE A 48 10.18 18.92 -18.40
C ILE A 48 9.15 18.29 -19.36
N LEU A 49 8.04 17.79 -18.83
CA LEU A 49 6.94 17.26 -19.65
C LEU A 49 6.23 18.37 -20.44
N ALA A 50 6.04 19.55 -19.85
CA ALA A 50 5.46 20.71 -20.51
C ALA A 50 6.34 21.23 -21.66
N GLU A 51 7.66 21.06 -21.56
CA GLU A 51 8.62 21.37 -22.64
C GLU A 51 8.55 20.37 -23.82
N GLY A 52 7.75 19.30 -23.72
CA GLY A 52 7.55 18.32 -24.80
C GLY A 52 8.70 17.33 -24.99
N VAL A 53 9.66 17.32 -24.07
CA VAL A 53 10.91 16.55 -24.17
C VAL A 53 10.72 15.08 -23.77
N GLY A 54 9.59 14.76 -23.12
CA GLY A 54 9.29 13.42 -22.63
C GLY A 54 10.17 13.00 -21.45
N MET A 55 10.11 11.73 -21.08
CA MET A 55 10.90 11.18 -19.97
C MET A 55 12.36 11.00 -20.39
N ARG A 56 13.28 11.80 -19.85
CA ARG A 56 14.72 11.62 -20.04
C ARG A 56 15.33 10.83 -18.88
N GLY A 57 16.11 9.80 -19.21
CA GLY A 57 16.96 9.13 -18.23
C GLY A 57 18.13 10.02 -17.82
N GLY A 58 18.40 10.11 -16.52
CA GLY A 58 19.55 10.81 -15.96
C GLY A 58 20.65 9.86 -15.48
N HIS A 59 21.87 10.39 -15.32
CA HIS A 59 22.96 9.67 -14.67
C HIS A 59 22.68 9.51 -13.17
N THR A 60 23.13 8.40 -12.58
CA THR A 60 22.94 8.14 -11.14
C THR A 60 23.99 8.89 -10.32
N ASN A 61 23.58 10.00 -9.72
CA ASN A 61 24.36 10.72 -8.70
C ASN A 61 23.84 10.39 -7.29
N ALA A 62 24.62 10.68 -6.25
CA ALA A 62 24.24 10.45 -4.85
C ALA A 62 22.87 11.09 -4.49
N GLU A 63 22.60 12.30 -5.00
CA GLU A 63 21.32 13.00 -4.84
C GLU A 63 20.15 12.27 -5.54
N THR A 64 20.38 11.72 -6.74
CA THR A 64 19.34 10.94 -7.45
C THR A 64 19.05 9.60 -6.79
N ASN A 65 20.03 9.03 -6.07
CA ASN A 65 19.82 7.84 -5.26
C ASN A 65 19.03 8.16 -3.98
N ALA A 66 19.30 9.29 -3.31
CA ALA A 66 18.48 9.75 -2.19
C ALA A 66 17.01 9.96 -2.60
N ASN A 67 16.76 10.42 -3.83
CA ASN A 67 15.41 10.52 -4.37
C ASN A 67 14.67 9.19 -4.54
N ARG A 68 15.36 8.04 -4.49
CA ARG A 68 14.76 6.70 -4.55
C ARG A 68 14.28 6.20 -3.18
N ASP A 69 14.71 6.84 -2.08
CA ASP A 69 14.37 6.44 -0.70
C ASP A 69 12.97 6.86 -0.24
N ARG A 70 12.05 7.06 -1.20
CA ARG A 70 10.67 7.41 -0.92
C ARG A 70 9.91 6.23 -0.34
N CYS A 71 8.98 6.53 0.57
CA CYS A 71 8.08 5.53 1.13
C CYS A 71 7.20 4.90 0.03
N ARG A 72 7.07 3.58 0.07
CA ARG A 72 6.20 2.82 -0.83
C ARG A 72 5.02 2.26 -0.05
N VAL A 73 3.85 2.24 -0.68
CA VAL A 73 2.70 1.50 -0.13
C VAL A 73 2.93 0.02 -0.36
N ALA A 74 2.82 -0.77 0.69
CA ALA A 74 2.88 -2.22 0.63
C ALA A 74 1.73 -2.84 1.42
N GLN A 75 1.43 -4.08 1.06
CA GLN A 75 0.49 -4.92 1.80
C GLN A 75 1.23 -6.10 2.41
N LEU A 76 1.20 -6.20 3.74
CA LEU A 76 1.86 -7.26 4.50
C LEU A 76 0.84 -8.29 4.96
N ALA A 77 1.10 -9.58 4.74
CA ALA A 77 0.25 -10.64 5.28
C ALA A 77 0.69 -11.01 6.69
N LEU A 78 -0.25 -11.17 7.63
CA LEU A 78 0.06 -11.60 9.00
C LEU A 78 0.26 -13.11 9.14
N PHE A 79 0.00 -13.90 8.10
CA PHE A 79 0.15 -15.36 8.19
C PHE A 79 1.62 -15.80 8.30
N ASN A 80 2.55 -15.03 7.71
CA ASN A 80 3.97 -15.40 7.64
C ASN A 80 4.87 -14.22 8.00
N GLY A 81 6.02 -14.53 8.60
CA GLY A 81 7.08 -13.57 8.89
C GLY A 81 7.06 -13.03 10.33
N PRO A 82 7.81 -11.96 10.63
CA PRO A 82 7.98 -11.44 11.99
C PRO A 82 6.69 -10.87 12.60
N PHE A 83 5.66 -10.65 11.77
CA PHE A 83 4.37 -10.14 12.22
C PHE A 83 3.35 -11.24 12.55
N ALA A 84 3.69 -12.52 12.34
CA ALA A 84 2.79 -13.64 12.59
C ALA A 84 2.42 -13.80 14.07
N GLN A 85 3.34 -13.42 14.97
CA GLN A 85 3.09 -13.38 16.41
C GLN A 85 1.88 -12.51 16.81
N PHE A 86 1.56 -11.47 16.03
CA PHE A 86 0.41 -10.60 16.28
C PHE A 86 -0.88 -11.16 15.67
N GLY A 87 -0.78 -12.12 14.74
CA GLY A 87 -1.93 -12.77 14.12
C GLY A 87 -2.66 -13.73 15.06
N GLU A 88 -2.01 -14.24 16.11
CA GLU A 88 -2.56 -15.17 17.10
C GLU A 88 -3.31 -14.45 18.25
N GLY A 89 -4.10 -13.43 17.91
CA GLY A 89 -4.88 -12.66 18.88
C GLY A 89 -4.18 -11.43 19.47
N GLY A 90 -3.08 -11.00 18.85
CA GLY A 90 -2.45 -9.72 19.17
C GLY A 90 -3.32 -8.53 18.79
N THR A 91 -2.99 -7.37 19.36
CA THR A 91 -3.71 -6.12 19.11
C THR A 91 -3.07 -5.30 17.99
N TYR A 92 -3.86 -4.46 17.31
CA TYR A 92 -3.35 -3.57 16.27
C TYR A 92 -2.34 -2.56 16.83
N GLY A 93 -2.54 -2.06 18.06
CA GLY A 93 -1.62 -1.13 18.71
C GLY A 93 -0.23 -1.72 18.92
N GLU A 94 -0.14 -2.99 19.35
CA GLU A 94 1.14 -3.69 19.52
C GLU A 94 1.86 -3.90 18.19
N LEU A 95 1.12 -4.33 17.16
CA LEU A 95 1.65 -4.46 15.81
C LEU A 95 2.19 -3.11 15.29
N PHE A 96 1.42 -2.03 15.48
CA PHE A 96 1.79 -0.68 15.05
C PHE A 96 3.08 -0.22 15.74
N ALA A 97 3.15 -0.33 17.07
CA ALA A 97 4.32 0.06 17.84
C ALA A 97 5.56 -0.75 17.47
N PHE A 98 5.40 -2.07 17.27
CA PHE A 98 6.50 -2.96 16.88
C PHE A 98 7.00 -2.67 15.45
N ALA A 99 6.09 -2.50 14.50
CA ALA A 99 6.42 -2.19 13.11
C ALA A 99 7.15 -0.85 12.97
N LEU A 100 6.70 0.16 13.73
CA LEU A 100 7.30 1.48 13.70
C LEU A 100 8.69 1.49 14.34
N ARG A 101 8.87 0.83 15.50
CA ARG A 101 10.15 0.82 16.23
C ARG A 101 11.24 -0.01 15.57
N ASN A 102 10.89 -1.19 15.04
CA ASN A 102 11.89 -2.12 14.53
C ASN A 102 12.17 -1.95 13.03
N PHE A 103 11.17 -1.52 12.26
CA PHE A 103 11.26 -1.48 10.80
C PHE A 103 10.96 -0.09 10.20
N GLY A 104 10.56 0.89 11.01
CA GLY A 104 10.11 2.19 10.49
C GLY A 104 8.92 2.07 9.55
N ILE A 105 8.08 1.04 9.73
CA ILE A 105 6.91 0.78 8.89
C ILE A 105 5.70 1.43 9.55
N LEU A 106 4.99 2.27 8.80
CA LEU A 106 3.78 2.94 9.27
C LEU A 106 2.54 2.18 8.78
N CYS A 107 1.81 1.53 9.69
CA CYS A 107 0.57 0.84 9.36
C CYS A 107 -0.59 1.84 9.25
N ILE A 108 -1.41 1.73 8.19
CA ILE A 108 -2.51 2.66 7.86
C ILE A 108 -3.87 1.99 8.07
N GLY A 109 -3.92 0.66 7.90
CA GLY A 109 -5.18 -0.07 7.98
C GLY A 109 -5.03 -1.55 7.70
N LEU A 110 -6.17 -2.25 7.69
CA LEU A 110 -6.28 -3.69 7.53
C LEU A 110 -7.16 -4.03 6.32
N TYR A 111 -6.91 -5.22 5.79
CA TYR A 111 -7.64 -5.82 4.67
C TYR A 111 -8.07 -7.23 5.07
N ARG A 112 -9.24 -7.27 5.72
CA ARG A 112 -9.78 -8.42 6.43
C ARG A 112 -10.83 -9.15 5.60
N PHE A 113 -10.91 -10.48 5.72
CA PHE A 113 -11.97 -11.27 5.07
C PHE A 113 -13.34 -10.92 5.64
N ARG A 114 -14.32 -10.78 4.76
CA ARG A 114 -15.70 -10.50 5.15
C ARG A 114 -16.39 -11.72 5.76
N ASP A 115 -16.10 -12.90 5.22
CA ASP A 115 -16.71 -14.15 5.67
C ASP A 115 -15.83 -14.76 6.76
N ARG A 116 -16.32 -14.72 8.00
CA ARG A 116 -15.65 -15.26 9.19
C ARG A 116 -16.12 -16.68 9.52
N VAL A 117 -17.20 -17.14 8.88
CA VAL A 117 -17.97 -18.28 9.37
C VAL A 117 -17.78 -19.49 8.47
N THR A 118 -17.27 -20.57 9.06
CA THR A 118 -17.08 -21.92 8.48
C THR A 118 -18.37 -22.56 7.94
N THR A 119 -19.54 -21.93 8.08
CA THR A 119 -20.85 -22.49 7.71
C THR A 119 -21.17 -22.39 6.22
N SER A 120 -20.42 -21.61 5.44
CA SER A 120 -20.66 -21.42 4.02
C SER A 120 -19.84 -22.43 3.21
N GLN A 121 -20.49 -23.39 2.54
CA GLN A 121 -19.86 -24.38 1.63
C GLN A 121 -19.02 -23.79 0.47
N ARG A 122 -18.91 -22.45 0.38
CA ARG A 122 -18.03 -21.71 -0.53
C ARG A 122 -17.48 -20.46 0.19
N PRO A 123 -16.29 -20.52 0.82
CA PRO A 123 -15.72 -19.35 1.47
C PRO A 123 -15.51 -18.22 0.46
N SER A 124 -16.07 -17.03 0.73
CA SER A 124 -15.89 -15.88 -0.14
C SER A 124 -14.51 -15.25 0.10
N SER A 125 -13.69 -15.16 -0.95
CA SER A 125 -12.38 -14.51 -0.90
C SER A 125 -12.46 -12.96 -0.83
N LYS A 126 -13.66 -12.40 -0.65
CA LYS A 126 -13.88 -10.96 -0.59
C LYS A 126 -13.38 -10.40 0.75
N ARG A 127 -12.54 -9.38 0.65
CA ARG A 127 -11.98 -8.66 1.78
C ARG A 127 -12.45 -7.21 1.76
N TYR A 128 -12.54 -6.60 2.93
CA TYR A 128 -12.91 -5.19 3.09
C TYR A 128 -11.78 -4.42 3.76
N VAL A 129 -11.73 -3.13 3.49
CA VAL A 129 -10.72 -2.22 4.06
C VAL A 129 -11.21 -1.68 5.41
N ILE A 130 -10.33 -1.71 6.41
CA ILE A 130 -10.51 -1.05 7.70
C ILE A 130 -9.39 -0.03 7.83
N THR A 131 -9.71 1.26 7.73
CA THR A 131 -8.74 2.34 7.89
C THR A 131 -8.62 2.72 9.36
N ASN A 132 -7.40 2.87 9.87
CA ASN A 132 -7.10 3.29 11.24
C ASN A 132 -7.96 2.59 12.32
N PRO A 133 -7.88 1.25 12.45
CA PRO A 133 -8.55 0.54 13.54
C PRO A 133 -8.03 1.01 14.91
N PRO A 134 -8.83 0.89 15.98
CA PRO A 134 -8.40 1.27 17.32
C PRO A 134 -7.26 0.37 17.81
N ASP A 135 -6.57 0.82 18.86
CA ASP A 135 -5.41 0.16 19.43
C ASP A 135 -5.73 -1.23 20.01
N ASP A 136 -6.90 -1.37 20.64
CA ASP A 136 -7.45 -2.61 21.19
C ASP A 136 -7.99 -3.60 20.14
N PHE A 137 -7.92 -3.25 18.85
CA PHE A 137 -8.48 -4.07 17.79
C PHE A 137 -7.74 -5.39 17.63
N THR A 138 -8.44 -6.51 17.81
CA THR A 138 -7.86 -7.85 17.68
C THR A 138 -7.61 -8.23 16.24
N LEU A 139 -6.40 -8.70 15.96
CA LEU A 139 -5.95 -9.14 14.64
C LEU A 139 -6.26 -10.62 14.40
N GLN A 140 -6.30 -11.00 13.11
CA GLN A 140 -6.47 -12.38 12.67
C GLN A 140 -5.30 -12.77 11.77
N PRO A 141 -4.89 -14.05 11.75
CA PRO A 141 -3.73 -14.48 10.96
C PRO A 141 -3.95 -14.34 9.45
N THR A 142 -5.22 -14.30 9.00
CA THR A 142 -5.59 -14.14 7.59
C THR A 142 -5.62 -12.69 7.12
N ASP A 143 -5.48 -11.73 8.05
CA ASP A 143 -5.48 -10.31 7.74
C ASP A 143 -4.24 -9.89 6.95
N LYS A 144 -4.44 -8.85 6.14
CA LYS A 144 -3.36 -8.14 5.48
C LYS A 144 -3.34 -6.69 5.97
N VAL A 145 -2.17 -6.14 6.18
CA VAL A 145 -1.96 -4.79 6.72
C VAL A 145 -1.49 -3.89 5.59
N PHE A 146 -2.16 -2.75 5.40
CA PHE A 146 -1.67 -1.67 4.54
C PHE A 146 -0.66 -0.85 5.32
N CYS A 147 0.52 -0.63 4.73
CA CYS A 147 1.58 0.10 5.39
C CYS A 147 2.44 0.89 4.43
N PHE A 148 3.02 1.98 4.92
CA PHE A 148 4.11 2.68 4.27
C PHE A 148 5.44 2.12 4.72
N CYS A 149 6.28 1.88 3.73
CA CYS A 149 7.54 1.21 3.91
C CYS A 149 8.68 2.04 3.33
N ALA A 150 9.77 2.21 4.07
CA ALA A 150 10.98 2.82 3.55
C ALA A 150 11.60 1.94 2.45
N ALA A 151 12.17 2.55 1.41
CA ALA A 151 12.78 1.81 0.30
C ALA A 151 14.01 0.99 0.72
N SER A 152 14.66 1.36 1.83
CA SER A 152 15.82 0.68 2.42
C SER A 152 15.46 -0.57 3.24
N ASN A 153 14.17 -0.88 3.43
CA ASN A 153 13.76 -2.03 4.21
C ASN A 153 14.06 -3.35 3.49
N VAL A 154 15.23 -3.91 3.78
CA VAL A 154 15.72 -5.23 3.31
C VAL A 154 14.69 -6.34 3.53
N LEU A 155 13.92 -6.25 4.61
CA LEU A 155 12.92 -7.24 4.99
C LEU A 155 11.73 -7.28 4.01
N LEU A 156 11.38 -6.16 3.39
CA LEU A 156 10.41 -6.14 2.29
C LEU A 156 11.00 -6.67 1.01
N GLN A 157 12.27 -6.40 0.73
CA GLN A 157 12.91 -6.98 -0.44
C GLN A 157 12.95 -8.51 -0.35
N GLN A 158 13.17 -9.05 0.86
CA GLN A 158 13.07 -10.49 1.13
C GLN A 158 11.63 -11.01 1.11
N LEU A 159 10.66 -10.32 1.72
CA LEU A 159 9.25 -10.73 1.70
C LEU A 159 8.60 -10.58 0.31
N GLN A 160 9.03 -9.61 -0.51
CA GLN A 160 8.61 -9.45 -1.91
C GLN A 160 9.24 -10.52 -2.80
N LEU A 161 10.51 -10.91 -2.57
CA LEU A 161 11.11 -12.06 -3.26
C LEU A 161 10.41 -13.37 -2.88
N ALA A 162 10.04 -13.55 -1.60
CA ALA A 162 9.27 -14.71 -1.13
C ALA A 162 7.81 -14.67 -1.64
N GLY A 163 7.20 -13.49 -1.73
CA GLY A 163 5.87 -13.29 -2.30
C GLY A 163 5.84 -13.47 -3.82
N ALA A 164 6.91 -13.11 -4.53
CA ALA A 164 7.05 -13.28 -5.98
C ALA A 164 7.09 -14.75 -6.41
N GLN A 165 7.57 -15.65 -5.54
CA GLN A 165 7.47 -17.10 -5.79
C GLN A 165 6.05 -17.65 -5.58
N ASN A 166 5.22 -17.02 -4.74
CA ASN A 166 3.83 -17.42 -4.50
C ASN A 166 2.81 -16.70 -5.40
N SER A 167 3.21 -15.66 -6.12
CA SER A 167 2.40 -14.99 -7.14
C SER A 167 2.66 -15.55 -8.53
N HIS A 168 2.56 -16.87 -8.71
CA HIS A 168 2.41 -17.48 -10.04
C HIS A 168 0.96 -17.35 -10.55
N PHE A 169 0.38 -16.17 -10.38
CA PHE A 169 -0.88 -15.75 -10.98
C PHE A 169 -0.66 -14.41 -11.71
N GLY A 170 -0.31 -14.53 -12.99
CA GLY A 170 -0.86 -13.68 -14.03
C GLY A 170 -0.32 -12.26 -14.20
N TRP A 171 1.00 -12.07 -14.28
CA TRP A 171 1.56 -10.98 -15.09
C TRP A 171 2.64 -11.57 -16.03
N SER A 172 2.18 -12.16 -17.13
CA SER A 172 3.04 -12.45 -18.29
C SER A 172 3.40 -11.12 -18.94
N ALA A 173 4.50 -10.52 -18.51
CA ALA A 173 5.19 -9.51 -19.31
C ALA A 173 5.84 -10.22 -20.50
N THR A 174 5.12 -10.27 -21.62
CA THR A 174 5.65 -10.69 -22.91
C THR A 174 6.76 -9.72 -23.31
N ARG A 175 8.02 -10.08 -23.00
CA ARG A 175 9.18 -9.48 -23.66
C ARG A 175 9.11 -9.86 -25.13
N LYS A 176 8.63 -8.94 -25.97
CA LYS A 176 9.01 -8.91 -27.37
C LYS A 176 10.44 -8.37 -27.43
N HIS A 177 11.39 -9.24 -27.73
CA HIS A 177 12.65 -8.86 -28.36
C HIS A 177 12.78 -9.73 -29.61
N LEU A 178 12.93 -9.01 -30.73
CA LEU A 178 13.29 -9.40 -32.10
C LEU A 178 13.16 -10.88 -32.49
#